data_AF-A0A100WB82-F1
#
_entry.id   AF-A0A100WB82-F1
#
_cell.length_a   1.000
_cell.length_b   1.000
_cell.length_c   1.000
_cell.angle_alpha   90.00
_cell.angle_beta   90.00
_cell.angle_gamma   90.00
#
_symmetry.space_group_name_H-M   'P 1'
#
loop_
_entity.id
_entity.type
_entity.pdbx_description
1 polymer ?
#
loop_
_entity_poly.entity_id
_entity_poly.type
_entity_poly.pdbx_seq_one_letter_code
_entity_poly.pdbx_strand_id
1 'polypeptide(L)'
;MTTTAVADTLRELARQTDRQLAEVGSQIARHQRSRTGHIARLRDLLGVHKDTAAEDVLSQAHRCSGEDSRIALRCNEIATIEESLADLLAERAALDDVYAANGGWSRFFLVSGGHIHASTACSTCNKGETPTEFGWLTDLSALTEADAVTTHGALLCTVCFPSAPVEWTNFYETQAAAKKAARCPGSGTRDYPRETARMGYAAGNYGTCSHCGQNTTLTATNKLRGHKP
;
A
#
# COMPACT_ATOMS: atom_id res chain seq x y z
N MET A 1 -6.46 -41.22 -10.50
CA MET A 1 -6.41 -39.79 -10.88
C MET A 1 -4.97 -39.43 -11.21
N THR A 2 -4.71 -38.78 -12.33
CA THR A 2 -3.37 -38.32 -12.71
C THR A 2 -2.95 -37.14 -11.83
N THR A 3 -1.65 -37.00 -11.55
CA THR A 3 -1.08 -35.94 -10.69
C THR A 3 -1.51 -34.52 -11.11
N THR A 4 -1.70 -34.30 -12.40
CA THR A 4 -2.18 -33.02 -12.97
C THR A 4 -3.61 -32.66 -12.54
N ALA A 5 -4.53 -33.63 -12.53
CA ALA A 5 -5.93 -33.37 -12.17
C ALA A 5 -6.09 -32.98 -10.69
N VAL A 6 -5.25 -33.53 -9.82
CA VAL A 6 -5.21 -33.16 -8.39
C VAL A 6 -4.67 -31.75 -8.21
N ALA A 7 -3.62 -31.38 -8.95
CA ALA A 7 -3.04 -30.03 -8.91
C ALA A 7 -4.03 -28.96 -9.41
N ASP A 8 -4.79 -29.25 -10.48
CA ASP A 8 -5.79 -28.33 -11.00
C ASP A 8 -6.97 -28.14 -10.03
N THR A 9 -7.36 -29.22 -9.34
CA THR A 9 -8.42 -29.16 -8.31
C THR A 9 -7.99 -28.29 -7.13
N LEU A 10 -6.73 -28.42 -6.68
CA LEU A 10 -6.19 -27.59 -5.59
C LEU A 10 -6.12 -26.11 -6.00
N ARG A 11 -5.73 -25.83 -7.25
CA ARG A 11 -5.69 -24.45 -7.77
C ARG A 11 -7.06 -23.81 -7.79
N GLU A 12 -8.08 -24.53 -8.24
CA GLU A 12 -9.44 -23.97 -8.27
C GLU A 12 -9.97 -23.73 -6.85
N LEU A 13 -9.76 -24.68 -5.93
CA LEU A 13 -10.09 -24.50 -4.52
C LEU A 13 -9.39 -23.26 -3.94
N ALA A 14 -8.08 -23.13 -4.16
CA ALA A 14 -7.29 -21.99 -3.67
C ALA A 14 -7.81 -20.65 -4.20
N ARG A 15 -8.10 -20.56 -5.51
CA ARG A 15 -8.68 -19.36 -6.13
C ARG A 15 -10.05 -19.02 -5.57
N GLN A 16 -10.89 -20.03 -5.36
CA GLN A 16 -12.22 -19.82 -4.81
C GLN A 16 -12.14 -19.33 -3.35
N THR A 17 -11.37 -20.01 -2.52
CA THR A 17 -11.18 -19.64 -1.11
C THR A 17 -10.58 -18.25 -0.98
N ASP A 18 -9.55 -17.92 -1.75
CA ASP A 18 -8.93 -16.58 -1.67
C ASP A 18 -9.83 -15.47 -2.22
N ARG A 19 -10.64 -15.73 -3.27
CA ARG A 19 -11.68 -14.79 -3.73
C ARG A 19 -12.70 -14.50 -2.62
N GLN A 20 -13.14 -15.54 -1.92
CA GLN A 20 -14.07 -15.39 -0.80
C GLN A 20 -13.41 -14.62 0.35
N LEU A 21 -12.16 -14.93 0.72
CA LEU A 21 -11.42 -14.19 1.74
C LEU A 21 -11.26 -12.71 1.38
N ALA A 22 -10.96 -12.39 0.13
CA ALA A 22 -10.85 -11.00 -0.34
C ALA A 22 -12.19 -10.24 -0.25
N GLU A 23 -13.29 -10.89 -0.59
CA GLU A 23 -14.63 -10.32 -0.48
C GLU A 23 -15.04 -10.12 0.98
N VAL A 24 -14.93 -11.15 1.82
CA VAL A 24 -15.22 -11.09 3.26
C VAL A 24 -14.37 -10.01 3.93
N GLY A 25 -13.08 -9.93 3.60
CA GLY A 25 -12.19 -8.87 4.09
C GLY A 25 -12.67 -7.47 3.71
N SER A 26 -13.14 -7.29 2.47
CA SER A 26 -13.70 -6.01 1.98
C SER A 26 -14.98 -5.63 2.71
N GLN A 27 -15.84 -6.60 3.01
CA GLN A 27 -17.07 -6.41 3.78
C GLN A 27 -16.77 -6.04 5.23
N ILE A 28 -15.87 -6.77 5.90
CA ILE A 28 -15.41 -6.45 7.26
C ILE A 28 -14.90 -5.01 7.33
N ALA A 29 -14.03 -4.61 6.39
CA ALA A 29 -13.49 -3.25 6.36
C ALA A 29 -14.58 -2.19 6.17
N ARG A 30 -15.60 -2.47 5.35
CA ARG A 30 -16.77 -1.59 5.16
C ARG A 30 -17.58 -1.45 6.44
N HIS A 31 -17.88 -2.56 7.11
CA HIS A 31 -18.62 -2.58 8.38
C HIS A 31 -17.86 -1.85 9.50
N GLN A 32 -16.54 -2.06 9.62
CA GLN A 32 -15.71 -1.35 10.59
C GLN A 32 -15.69 0.17 10.37
N ARG A 33 -15.60 0.62 9.11
CA ARG A 33 -15.73 2.05 8.77
C ARG A 33 -17.11 2.60 9.14
N SER A 34 -18.17 1.85 8.81
CA SER A 34 -19.53 2.24 9.18
C SER A 34 -19.69 2.37 10.69
N ARG A 35 -19.30 1.34 11.45
CA ARG A 35 -19.32 1.32 12.93
C ARG A 35 -18.61 2.53 13.51
N THR A 36 -17.40 2.83 13.03
CA THR A 36 -16.63 4.01 13.45
C THR A 36 -17.40 5.32 13.19
N GLY A 37 -18.06 5.42 12.04
CA GLY A 37 -18.90 6.56 11.70
C GLY A 37 -20.14 6.70 12.60
N HIS A 38 -20.80 5.60 12.96
CA HIS A 38 -21.94 5.65 13.90
C HIS A 38 -21.50 6.03 15.31
N ILE A 39 -20.36 5.50 15.79
CA ILE A 39 -19.78 5.89 17.08
C ILE A 39 -19.44 7.39 17.10
N ALA A 40 -18.85 7.93 16.03
CA ALA A 40 -18.57 9.36 15.93
C ALA A 40 -19.85 10.21 16.07
N ARG A 41 -20.93 9.83 15.38
CA ARG A 41 -22.23 10.51 15.51
C ARG A 41 -22.83 10.39 16.90
N LEU A 42 -22.67 9.25 17.57
CA LEU A 42 -23.09 9.09 18.96
C LEU A 42 -22.32 10.05 19.88
N ARG A 43 -21.01 10.26 19.64
CA ARG A 43 -20.25 11.25 20.41
C ARG A 43 -20.83 12.64 20.27
N ASP A 44 -21.19 13.04 19.05
CA ASP A 44 -21.80 14.34 18.78
C ASP A 44 -23.17 14.48 19.46
N LEU A 45 -24.01 13.45 19.40
CA LEU A 45 -25.34 13.44 20.01
C LEU A 45 -25.28 13.49 21.54
N LEU A 46 -24.32 12.79 22.15
CA LEU A 46 -24.12 12.75 23.59
C LEU A 46 -23.33 13.94 24.13
N GLY A 47 -22.74 14.77 23.25
CA GLY A 47 -21.89 15.90 23.63
C GLY A 47 -20.60 15.47 24.35
N VAL A 48 -20.08 14.28 24.06
CA VAL A 48 -18.85 13.76 24.69
C VAL A 48 -17.61 14.04 23.83
N HIS A 49 -16.45 14.06 24.46
CA HIS A 49 -15.19 14.36 23.78
C HIS A 49 -14.86 13.29 22.72
N LYS A 50 -14.23 13.69 21.62
CA LYS A 50 -13.85 12.79 20.50
C LYS A 50 -12.94 11.63 20.93
N ASP A 51 -12.13 11.85 21.97
CA ASP A 51 -11.18 10.86 22.49
C ASP A 51 -11.80 9.92 23.53
N THR A 52 -13.09 10.07 23.84
CA THR A 52 -13.82 9.15 24.73
C THR A 52 -13.82 7.75 24.10
N ALA A 53 -13.48 6.73 24.90
CA ALA A 53 -13.43 5.34 24.43
C ALA A 53 -14.78 4.91 23.83
N ALA A 54 -14.73 4.07 22.78
CA ALA A 54 -15.95 3.67 22.07
C ALA A 54 -16.93 2.93 22.99
N GLU A 55 -16.40 2.11 23.90
CA GLU A 55 -17.15 1.32 24.88
C GLU A 55 -17.92 2.23 25.84
N ASP A 56 -17.30 3.33 26.29
CA ASP A 56 -17.94 4.32 27.17
C ASP A 56 -19.06 5.07 26.43
N VAL A 57 -18.83 5.44 25.17
CA VAL A 57 -19.83 6.08 24.30
C VAL A 57 -21.05 5.17 24.14
N LEU A 58 -20.85 3.89 23.84
CA LEU A 58 -21.93 2.91 23.68
C LEU A 58 -22.69 2.69 25.00
N SER A 59 -21.96 2.56 26.11
CA SER A 59 -22.55 2.43 27.44
C SER A 59 -23.45 3.61 27.78
N GLN A 60 -23.01 4.84 27.49
CA GLN A 60 -23.82 6.04 27.70
C GLN A 60 -25.00 6.13 26.73
N ALA A 61 -24.79 5.80 25.45
CA ALA A 61 -25.84 5.79 24.45
C ALA A 61 -26.99 4.84 24.83
N HIS A 62 -26.69 3.66 25.38
CA HIS A 62 -27.70 2.72 25.87
C HIS A 62 -28.50 3.26 27.06
N ARG A 63 -27.90 4.08 27.93
CA ARG A 63 -28.64 4.72 29.03
C ARG A 63 -29.59 5.80 28.51
N CYS A 64 -29.20 6.53 27.48
CA CYS A 64 -29.97 7.65 26.92
C CYS A 64 -30.91 7.24 25.77
N SER A 65 -30.83 6.00 25.25
CA SER A 65 -31.60 5.59 24.07
C SER A 65 -33.11 5.54 24.29
N GLY A 66 -33.58 5.46 25.54
CA GLY A 66 -35.00 5.55 25.86
C GLY A 66 -35.58 6.97 25.72
N GLU A 67 -34.72 7.98 25.67
CA GLU A 67 -35.09 9.40 25.72
C GLU A 67 -34.86 10.12 24.38
N ASP A 68 -33.90 9.68 23.57
CA ASP A 68 -33.60 10.24 22.23
C ASP A 68 -33.66 9.16 21.14
N SER A 69 -34.62 9.30 20.22
CA SER A 69 -34.82 8.38 19.10
C SER A 69 -33.65 8.33 18.11
N ARG A 70 -32.84 9.40 18.01
CA ARG A 70 -31.64 9.42 17.17
C ARG A 70 -30.54 8.56 17.80
N ILE A 71 -30.39 8.61 19.12
CA ILE A 71 -29.46 7.73 19.85
C ILE A 71 -29.90 6.28 19.69
N ALA A 72 -31.18 5.99 19.90
CA ALA A 72 -31.75 4.65 19.71
C ALA A 72 -31.48 4.10 18.30
N LEU A 73 -31.71 4.92 17.25
CA LEU A 73 -31.44 4.54 15.88
C LEU A 73 -29.97 4.15 15.66
N ARG A 74 -29.03 4.97 16.16
CA ARG A 74 -27.59 4.69 15.98
C ARG A 74 -27.14 3.45 16.76
N CYS A 75 -27.67 3.22 17.96
CA CYS A 75 -27.40 1.99 18.72
C CYS A 75 -27.88 0.74 17.96
N ASN A 76 -29.08 0.78 17.38
CA ASN A 76 -29.61 -0.34 16.61
C ASN A 76 -28.76 -0.63 15.35
N GLU A 77 -28.35 0.41 14.62
CA GLU A 77 -27.47 0.24 13.45
C GLU A 77 -26.10 -0.36 13.84
N ILE A 78 -25.53 0.07 14.98
CA ILE A 78 -24.28 -0.50 15.49
C ILE A 78 -24.47 -1.97 15.85
N ALA A 79 -25.55 -2.33 16.55
CA ALA A 79 -25.85 -3.71 16.90
C ALA A 79 -25.96 -4.61 15.66
N THR A 80 -26.68 -4.17 14.61
CA THR A 80 -26.76 -4.89 13.33
C THR A 80 -25.40 -5.03 12.65
N ILE A 81 -24.55 -4.00 12.70
CA ILE A 81 -23.20 -4.06 12.16
C ILE A 81 -22.32 -5.03 12.94
N GLU A 82 -22.44 -5.06 14.27
CA GLU A 82 -21.65 -5.94 15.13
C GLU A 82 -22.04 -7.42 14.94
N GLU A 83 -23.33 -7.71 14.77
CA GLU A 83 -23.82 -9.04 14.36
C GLU A 83 -23.24 -9.45 13.00
N SER A 84 -23.34 -8.57 11.99
CA SER A 84 -22.77 -8.83 10.66
C SER A 84 -21.25 -9.05 10.70
N LEU A 85 -20.53 -8.31 11.55
CA LEU A 85 -19.09 -8.49 11.73
C LEU A 85 -18.77 -9.84 12.37
N ALA A 86 -19.56 -10.31 13.34
CA ALA A 86 -19.35 -11.60 13.98
C ALA A 86 -19.47 -12.74 12.95
N ASP A 87 -20.51 -12.71 12.12
CA ASP A 87 -20.73 -13.70 11.06
C ASP A 87 -19.59 -13.70 10.03
N LEU A 88 -19.18 -12.52 9.56
CA LEU A 88 -18.08 -12.39 8.59
C LEU A 88 -16.73 -12.85 9.16
N LEU A 89 -16.49 -12.61 10.46
CA LEU A 89 -15.26 -13.09 11.12
C LEU A 89 -15.27 -14.61 11.27
N ALA A 90 -16.42 -15.22 11.55
CA ALA A 90 -16.56 -16.67 11.58
C ALA A 90 -16.36 -17.29 10.17
N GLU A 91 -16.94 -16.69 9.13
CA GLU A 91 -16.73 -17.11 7.74
C GLU A 91 -15.25 -17.01 7.34
N ARG A 92 -14.60 -15.89 7.66
CA ARG A 92 -13.17 -15.70 7.42
C ARG A 92 -12.34 -16.78 8.11
N ALA A 93 -12.62 -17.08 9.38
CA ALA A 93 -11.90 -18.11 10.12
C ALA A 93 -12.03 -19.49 9.44
N ALA A 94 -13.24 -19.86 9.00
CA ALA A 94 -13.46 -21.12 8.29
C ALA A 94 -12.67 -21.19 6.96
N LEU A 95 -12.56 -20.09 6.22
CA LEU A 95 -11.77 -20.02 4.99
C LEU A 95 -10.25 -20.07 5.26
N ASP A 96 -9.79 -19.41 6.32
CA ASP A 96 -8.40 -19.49 6.79
C ASP A 96 -8.05 -20.92 7.25
N ASP A 97 -8.99 -21.66 7.82
CA ASP A 97 -8.82 -23.09 8.14
C ASP A 97 -8.67 -23.95 6.89
N VAL A 98 -9.44 -23.67 5.81
CA VAL A 98 -9.27 -24.37 4.52
C VAL A 98 -7.86 -24.11 3.96
N TYR A 99 -7.37 -22.86 4.05
CA TYR A 99 -6.00 -22.52 3.66
C TYR A 99 -4.96 -23.33 4.44
N ALA A 100 -5.08 -23.36 5.76
CA ALA A 100 -4.15 -24.07 6.64
C ALA A 100 -4.21 -25.60 6.46
N ALA A 101 -5.41 -26.17 6.33
CA ALA A 101 -5.61 -27.61 6.16
C ALA A 101 -5.00 -28.15 4.85
N ASN A 102 -4.83 -27.30 3.84
CA ASN A 102 -4.18 -27.64 2.58
C ASN A 102 -2.67 -27.31 2.57
N GLY A 103 -2.08 -27.06 3.75
CA GLY A 103 -0.64 -26.78 3.90
C GLY A 103 -0.23 -25.35 3.55
N GLY A 104 -1.19 -24.48 3.25
CA GLY A 104 -0.97 -23.13 2.76
C GLY A 104 -0.51 -23.10 1.30
N TRP A 105 -1.29 -22.47 0.43
CA TRP A 105 -0.88 -22.22 -0.95
C TRP A 105 -0.17 -20.87 -1.14
N SER A 106 0.52 -20.73 -2.27
CA SER A 106 1.13 -19.46 -2.69
C SER A 106 0.06 -18.40 -2.95
N ARG A 107 0.34 -17.17 -2.51
CA ARG A 107 -0.49 -15.98 -2.72
C ARG A 107 0.34 -14.91 -3.42
N PHE A 108 -0.34 -14.06 -4.18
CA PHE A 108 0.29 -13.06 -5.03
C PHE A 108 -0.36 -11.69 -4.79
N PHE A 109 0.48 -10.68 -4.58
CA PHE A 109 0.04 -9.33 -4.22
C PHE A 109 0.67 -8.31 -5.15
N LEU A 110 -0.14 -7.59 -5.91
CA LEU A 110 0.29 -6.51 -6.78
C LEU A 110 0.42 -5.22 -5.99
N VAL A 111 1.60 -4.59 -6.02
CA VAL A 111 1.77 -3.21 -5.56
C VAL A 111 1.38 -2.24 -6.68
N SER A 112 0.67 -1.18 -6.36
CA SER A 112 0.30 -0.14 -7.34
C SER A 112 1.54 0.45 -8.04
N GLY A 113 1.62 0.32 -9.37
CA GLY A 113 2.77 0.76 -10.17
C GLY A 113 4.07 -0.01 -9.90
N GLY A 114 4.00 -1.18 -9.25
CA GLY A 114 5.15 -1.94 -8.79
C GLY A 114 5.15 -3.41 -9.24
N HIS A 115 5.76 -4.26 -8.41
CA HIS A 115 5.88 -5.70 -8.67
C HIS A 115 4.77 -6.51 -8.01
N ILE A 116 4.67 -7.77 -8.43
CA ILE A 116 3.93 -8.82 -7.76
C ILE A 116 4.81 -9.45 -6.68
N HIS A 117 4.28 -9.53 -5.46
CA HIS A 117 4.95 -10.07 -4.28
C HIS A 117 4.28 -11.37 -3.81
N ALA A 118 5.06 -12.24 -3.17
CA ALA A 118 4.53 -13.45 -2.51
C ALA A 118 3.90 -13.14 -1.13
N SER A 119 4.20 -11.95 -0.58
CA SER A 119 3.76 -11.52 0.74
C SER A 119 3.71 -9.99 0.84
N THR A 120 2.80 -9.47 1.66
CA THR A 120 2.70 -8.04 1.99
C THR A 120 3.80 -7.58 2.97
N ALA A 121 4.61 -8.50 3.49
CA ALA A 121 5.70 -8.25 4.44
C ALA A 121 7.10 -8.23 3.79
N CYS A 122 7.20 -8.12 2.45
CA CYS A 122 8.49 -8.05 1.77
C CYS A 122 9.31 -6.83 2.25
N SER A 123 10.61 -7.03 2.50
CA SER A 123 11.52 -5.96 2.95
C SER A 123 11.70 -4.82 1.95
N THR A 124 11.35 -5.02 0.67
CA THR A 124 11.37 -3.97 -0.35
C THR A 124 10.13 -3.08 -0.30
N CYS A 125 9.05 -3.57 0.32
CA CYS A 125 7.81 -2.82 0.54
C CYS A 125 7.92 -2.07 1.88
N ASN A 126 7.16 -0.99 2.04
CA ASN A 126 7.05 -0.30 3.33
C ASN A 126 8.40 0.10 3.96
N LYS A 127 9.28 0.77 3.20
CA LYS A 127 10.61 1.23 3.67
C LYS A 127 10.55 2.34 4.76
N GLY A 128 9.58 2.28 5.67
CA GLY A 128 9.42 3.19 6.81
C GLY A 128 8.76 4.53 6.49
N GLU A 129 8.40 4.79 5.23
CA GLU A 129 7.80 6.07 4.82
C GLU A 129 6.27 6.00 4.82
N THR A 130 5.70 5.18 3.95
CA THR A 130 4.24 5.03 3.81
C THR A 130 3.84 3.55 3.69
N PRO A 131 2.66 3.19 4.23
CA PRO A 131 2.06 1.88 3.94
C PRO A 131 1.86 1.71 2.43
N THR A 132 2.35 0.60 1.92
CA THR A 132 2.30 0.15 0.54
C THR A 132 0.93 -0.45 0.33
N GLU A 133 0.21 0.06 -0.66
CA GLU A 133 -1.08 -0.48 -1.04
C GLU A 133 -0.89 -1.72 -1.90
N PHE A 134 -1.59 -2.80 -1.53
CA PHE A 134 -1.55 -4.09 -2.21
C PHE A 134 -2.93 -4.45 -2.75
N GLY A 135 -2.97 -4.93 -3.99
CA GLY A 135 -4.09 -5.69 -4.55
C GLY A 135 -3.78 -7.18 -4.48
N TRP A 136 -4.68 -7.99 -3.90
CA TRP A 136 -4.52 -9.44 -3.87
C TRP A 136 -4.97 -10.06 -5.20
N LEU A 137 -4.06 -10.75 -5.88
CA LEU A 137 -4.30 -11.46 -7.14
C LEU A 137 -4.76 -12.90 -6.88
N THR A 138 -6.02 -13.06 -6.47
CA THR A 138 -6.61 -14.35 -6.07
C THR A 138 -6.66 -15.38 -7.21
N ASP A 139 -6.67 -14.94 -8.47
CA ASP A 139 -6.65 -15.83 -9.64
C ASP A 139 -5.31 -16.57 -9.81
N LEU A 140 -4.25 -16.06 -9.18
CA LEU A 140 -2.91 -16.65 -9.21
C LEU A 140 -2.67 -17.61 -8.04
N SER A 141 -3.63 -17.77 -7.13
CA SER A 141 -3.46 -18.61 -5.95
C SER A 141 -3.10 -20.06 -6.31
N ALA A 142 -2.16 -20.63 -5.56
CA ALA A 142 -1.56 -21.95 -5.79
C ALA A 142 -0.80 -22.13 -7.13
N LEU A 143 -0.43 -21.04 -7.82
CA LEU A 143 0.57 -21.13 -8.88
C LEU A 143 1.97 -21.43 -8.32
N THR A 144 2.72 -22.26 -9.03
CA THR A 144 4.12 -22.50 -8.72
C THR A 144 4.96 -21.28 -9.08
N GLU A 145 6.14 -21.11 -8.47
CA GLU A 145 7.07 -20.05 -8.87
C GLU A 145 7.43 -20.14 -10.35
N ALA A 146 7.70 -21.35 -10.87
CA ALA A 146 8.04 -21.56 -12.27
C ALA A 146 6.91 -21.10 -13.22
N ASP A 147 5.65 -21.43 -12.90
CA ASP A 147 4.48 -21.02 -13.69
C ASP A 147 4.25 -19.50 -13.59
N ALA A 148 4.43 -18.93 -12.41
CA ALA A 148 4.29 -17.50 -12.17
C ALA A 148 5.37 -16.71 -12.94
N VAL A 149 6.63 -17.16 -12.92
CA VAL A 149 7.74 -16.55 -13.66
C VAL A 149 7.52 -16.67 -15.15
N THR A 150 7.05 -17.82 -15.63
CA THR A 150 6.73 -18.01 -17.05
C THR A 150 5.64 -17.05 -17.52
N THR A 151 4.65 -16.78 -16.67
CA THR A 151 3.47 -15.97 -17.03
C THR A 151 3.71 -14.46 -16.84
N HIS A 152 4.38 -14.08 -15.75
CA HIS A 152 4.50 -12.68 -15.32
C HIS A 152 5.92 -12.13 -15.44
N GLY A 153 6.92 -12.99 -15.58
CA GLY A 153 8.31 -12.63 -15.84
C GLY A 153 8.81 -11.55 -14.89
N ALA A 154 9.30 -10.46 -15.47
CA ALA A 154 9.92 -9.35 -14.75
C ALA A 154 8.95 -8.54 -13.87
N LEU A 155 7.63 -8.76 -13.97
CA LEU A 155 6.67 -8.13 -13.04
C LEU A 155 6.75 -8.71 -11.63
N LEU A 156 7.35 -9.90 -11.45
CA LEU A 156 7.54 -10.50 -10.14
C LEU A 156 8.69 -9.81 -9.39
N CYS A 157 8.51 -9.63 -8.08
CA CYS A 157 9.57 -9.13 -7.21
C CYS A 157 10.68 -10.16 -7.07
N THR A 158 11.90 -9.84 -7.47
CA THR A 158 13.07 -10.72 -7.40
C THR A 158 13.48 -11.10 -5.97
N VAL A 159 13.03 -10.36 -4.96
CA VAL A 159 13.21 -10.72 -3.53
C VAL A 159 12.21 -11.80 -3.12
N CYS A 160 10.99 -11.78 -3.65
CA CYS A 160 9.98 -12.80 -3.37
C CYS A 160 10.12 -14.03 -4.27
N PHE A 161 10.60 -13.85 -5.50
CA PHE A 161 10.71 -14.85 -6.55
C PHE A 161 12.13 -14.79 -7.14
N PRO A 162 13.10 -15.50 -6.56
CA PRO A 162 14.50 -15.42 -6.97
C PRO A 162 14.76 -15.80 -8.43
N SER A 163 13.88 -16.59 -9.04
CA SER A 163 13.98 -16.96 -10.46
C SER A 163 13.38 -15.93 -11.42
N ALA A 164 12.79 -14.83 -10.93
CA ALA A 164 12.22 -13.78 -11.76
C ALA A 164 13.31 -12.99 -12.54
N PRO A 165 13.08 -12.65 -13.82
CA PRO A 165 13.98 -11.80 -14.60
C PRO A 165 14.19 -10.41 -14.01
N VAL A 166 15.41 -9.89 -14.09
CA VAL A 166 15.80 -8.58 -13.51
C VAL A 166 15.55 -7.37 -14.44
N GLU A 167 14.95 -7.59 -15.61
CA GLU A 167 14.86 -6.56 -16.66
C GLU A 167 13.98 -5.36 -16.25
N TRP A 168 12.93 -5.59 -15.45
CA TRP A 168 12.02 -4.55 -14.96
C TRP A 168 12.47 -3.93 -13.62
N THR A 169 13.28 -4.65 -12.83
CA THR A 169 13.79 -4.15 -11.52
C THR A 169 14.66 -2.91 -11.69
N ASN A 170 15.30 -2.75 -12.85
CA ASN A 170 16.14 -1.60 -13.14
C ASN A 170 15.37 -0.36 -13.61
N PHE A 171 14.03 -0.27 -13.66
CA PHE A 171 13.37 0.94 -14.22
C PHE A 171 13.77 2.23 -13.48
N TYR A 172 13.75 2.23 -12.15
CA TYR A 172 14.16 3.41 -11.38
C TYR A 172 15.67 3.66 -11.46
N GLU A 173 16.47 2.59 -11.51
CA GLU A 173 17.93 2.69 -11.65
C GLU A 173 18.35 3.16 -13.05
N THR A 174 17.69 2.70 -14.09
CA THR A 174 17.85 3.14 -15.48
C THR A 174 17.34 4.57 -15.67
N GLN A 175 16.21 4.96 -15.06
CA GLN A 175 15.76 6.34 -15.03
C GLN A 175 16.73 7.25 -14.27
N ALA A 176 17.27 6.79 -13.13
CA ALA A 176 18.28 7.52 -12.38
C ALA A 176 19.59 7.65 -13.18
N ALA A 177 20.02 6.57 -13.85
CA ALA A 177 21.18 6.56 -14.73
C ALA A 177 20.97 7.47 -15.96
N ALA A 178 19.80 7.44 -16.59
CA ALA A 178 19.44 8.30 -17.72
C ALA A 178 19.36 9.77 -17.29
N LYS A 179 18.77 10.08 -16.13
CA LYS A 179 18.77 11.45 -15.56
C LYS A 179 20.18 11.91 -15.24
N LYS A 180 21.05 11.02 -14.74
CA LYS A 180 22.47 11.33 -14.47
C LYS A 180 23.25 11.55 -15.76
N ALA A 181 23.01 10.73 -16.79
CA ALA A 181 23.65 10.85 -18.10
C ALA A 181 23.20 12.12 -18.85
N ALA A 182 21.94 12.54 -18.70
CA ALA A 182 21.39 13.76 -19.28
C ALA A 182 21.76 15.03 -18.48
N ARG A 183 22.54 14.91 -17.40
CA ARG A 183 22.89 16.01 -16.52
C ARG A 183 24.09 16.77 -17.10
N CYS A 184 24.06 18.10 -17.02
CA CYS A 184 25.19 18.93 -17.46
C CYS A 184 26.47 18.55 -16.69
N PRO A 185 27.65 18.46 -17.34
CA PRO A 185 28.93 18.15 -16.68
C PRO A 185 29.26 19.08 -15.50
N GLY A 186 28.83 20.35 -15.56
CA GLY A 186 29.00 21.32 -14.47
C GLY A 186 28.07 21.10 -13.28
N SER A 187 27.10 20.19 -13.36
CA SER A 187 26.22 19.90 -12.24
C SER A 187 26.96 19.24 -11.08
N GLY A 188 26.76 19.76 -9.87
CA GLY A 188 27.42 19.25 -8.67
C GLY A 188 28.88 19.69 -8.51
N THR A 189 29.41 20.46 -9.48
CA THR A 189 30.73 21.09 -9.41
C THR A 189 30.61 22.57 -9.03
N ARG A 190 31.76 23.26 -8.95
CA ARG A 190 31.84 24.72 -8.76
C ARG A 190 32.22 25.44 -10.05
N ASP A 191 31.95 24.82 -11.20
CA ASP A 191 32.36 25.32 -12.50
C ASP A 191 31.37 26.36 -13.02
N TYR A 192 31.40 27.52 -12.38
CA TYR A 192 30.69 28.72 -12.79
C TYR A 192 31.60 29.93 -12.55
N PRO A 193 31.51 30.99 -13.37
CA PRO A 193 32.29 32.20 -13.14
C PRO A 193 31.80 32.87 -11.85
N ARG A 194 32.72 33.17 -10.93
CA ARG A 194 32.37 33.63 -9.57
C ARG A 194 31.69 35.01 -9.58
N GLU A 195 31.94 35.80 -10.61
CA GLU A 195 31.29 37.08 -10.90
C GLU A 195 29.80 36.94 -11.24
N THR A 196 29.37 35.77 -11.74
CA THR A 196 27.95 35.47 -11.99
C THR A 196 27.24 34.96 -10.75
N ALA A 197 28.00 34.61 -9.71
CA ALA A 197 27.46 34.05 -8.49
C ALA A 197 26.80 35.13 -7.65
N ARG A 198 25.49 34.99 -7.43
CA ARG A 198 24.73 35.83 -6.52
C ARG A 198 24.31 35.00 -5.33
N MET A 199 24.63 35.50 -4.15
CA MET A 199 24.36 34.83 -2.87
C MET A 199 23.66 35.82 -1.95
N GLY A 200 22.56 35.40 -1.33
CA GLY A 200 21.84 36.25 -0.40
C GLY A 200 20.41 35.78 -0.13
N TYR A 201 19.91 36.10 1.07
CA TYR A 201 18.57 35.71 1.52
C TYR A 201 17.46 36.22 0.58
N ALA A 202 17.58 37.45 0.08
CA ALA A 202 16.57 38.07 -0.80
C ALA A 202 16.74 37.76 -2.29
N ALA A 203 17.97 37.52 -2.76
CA ALA A 203 18.27 37.29 -4.18
C ALA A 203 18.28 35.81 -4.58
N GLY A 204 18.33 34.90 -3.60
CA GLY A 204 18.59 33.49 -3.82
C GLY A 204 20.07 33.23 -4.14
N ASN A 205 20.47 31.95 -4.03
CA ASN A 205 21.82 31.51 -4.38
C ASN A 205 21.81 30.96 -5.80
N TYR A 206 22.39 31.66 -6.78
CA TYR A 206 22.46 31.21 -8.17
C TYR A 206 23.80 31.56 -8.83
N GLY A 207 24.14 30.83 -9.89
CA GLY A 207 25.31 31.09 -10.72
C GLY A 207 25.12 30.53 -12.13
N THR A 208 25.84 31.10 -13.09
CA THR A 208 25.76 30.69 -14.50
C THR A 208 26.73 29.56 -14.76
N CYS A 209 26.24 28.39 -15.15
CA CYS A 209 27.08 27.21 -15.43
C CYS A 209 28.07 27.50 -16.58
N SER A 210 29.37 27.24 -16.37
CA SER A 210 30.39 27.44 -17.41
C SER A 210 30.31 26.45 -18.57
N HIS A 211 29.60 25.32 -18.40
CA HIS A 211 29.51 24.27 -19.41
C HIS A 211 28.34 24.45 -20.37
N CYS A 212 27.23 25.04 -19.92
CA CYS A 212 26.04 25.22 -20.76
C CYS A 212 25.44 26.64 -20.73
N GLY A 213 25.94 27.54 -19.88
CA GLY A 213 25.45 28.91 -19.79
C GLY A 213 24.11 29.07 -19.06
N GLN A 214 23.50 27.98 -18.57
CA GLN A 214 22.25 28.06 -17.82
C GLN A 214 22.47 28.66 -16.43
N ASN A 215 21.60 29.59 -16.02
CA ASN A 215 21.56 30.07 -14.65
C ASN A 215 20.91 29.01 -13.74
N THR A 216 21.64 28.54 -12.73
CA THR A 216 21.23 27.44 -11.85
C THR A 216 21.44 27.80 -10.38
N THR A 217 20.52 27.34 -9.53
CA THR A 217 20.61 27.51 -8.09
C THR A 217 21.86 26.80 -7.52
N LEU A 218 22.55 27.47 -6.61
CA LEU A 218 23.68 26.93 -5.87
C LEU A 218 23.23 26.22 -4.58
N THR A 219 23.91 25.15 -4.20
CA THR A 219 23.74 24.53 -2.88
C THR A 219 24.37 25.40 -1.78
N ALA A 220 24.11 25.08 -0.51
CA ALA A 220 24.75 25.76 0.62
C ALA A 220 26.28 25.65 0.61
N THR A 221 26.84 24.64 -0.06
CA THR A 221 28.29 24.45 -0.25
C THR A 221 28.81 25.08 -1.56
N ASN A 222 28.05 25.97 -2.18
CA ASN A 222 28.38 26.66 -3.43
C ASN A 222 28.61 25.73 -4.62
N LYS A 223 27.84 24.63 -4.74
CA LYS A 223 27.88 23.75 -5.92
C LYS A 223 26.65 23.99 -6.79
N LEU A 224 26.78 23.89 -8.11
CA LEU A 224 25.63 23.97 -9.01
C LEU A 224 24.66 22.81 -8.72
N ARG A 225 23.37 23.09 -8.53
CA ARG A 225 22.35 22.03 -8.46
C ARG A 225 22.23 21.31 -9.81
N GLY A 226 21.59 20.15 -9.78
CA GLY A 226 21.40 19.37 -10.99
C GLY A 226 20.54 20.08 -12.01
N HIS A 227 21.09 20.26 -13.20
CA HIS A 227 20.43 20.87 -14.34
C HIS A 227 20.80 20.12 -15.63
N LYS A 228 19.96 20.28 -16.65
CA LYS A 228 20.25 19.81 -18.00
C LYS A 228 21.07 20.89 -18.74
N PRO A 229 21.87 20.54 -19.76
CA PRO A 229 22.54 21.52 -20.59
C PRO A 229 21.56 22.52 -21.21
#